data_AF-A0A6J1A4B8-F1
#
_entry.id   AF-A0A6J1A4B8-F1
#
_cell.length_a   1.000
_cell.length_b   1.000
_cell.length_c   1.000
_cell.angle_alpha   90.00
_cell.angle_beta   90.00
_cell.angle_gamma   90.00
#
_symmetry.space_group_name_H-M   'P 1'
#
loop_
_entity.id
_entity.type
_entity.pdbx_description
1 polymer ?
#
loop_
_entity_poly.entity_id
_entity_poly.type
_entity_poly.pdbx_seq_one_letter_code
_entity_poly.pdbx_strand_id
1 'polypeptide(L)'
;MGRRVWGVELEVLLVLVLGVFFVNVEERMQVIRRSHPMRRVIDRVNEDGGPSLGLVMDYPHEELALRGSGFVVPNPDTPWIELAGRRFHIGNINGANVIYVMTREQTTNASLTVQVLLDPFV
;
A
#
# COMPACT_ATOMS: atom_id res chain seq x y z
N MET A 1 42.44 -24.24 32.16
CA MET A 1 40.98 -24.41 31.92
C MET A 1 40.18 -23.09 31.74
N GLY A 2 40.78 -21.88 31.73
CA GLY A 2 40.00 -20.63 31.69
C GLY A 2 39.58 -20.15 30.28
N ARG A 3 40.43 -20.23 29.26
CA ARG A 3 40.21 -19.54 27.97
C ARG A 3 39.00 -20.00 27.13
N ARG A 4 38.48 -21.21 27.34
CA ARG A 4 37.31 -21.71 26.59
C ARG A 4 35.98 -21.18 27.14
N VAL A 5 35.88 -20.97 28.46
CA VAL A 5 34.66 -20.51 29.13
C VAL A 5 34.36 -19.05 28.78
N TRP A 6 35.39 -18.20 28.75
CA TRP A 6 35.26 -16.79 28.34
C TRP A 6 34.86 -16.62 26.86
N GLY A 7 35.24 -17.56 25.99
CA GLY A 7 34.86 -17.54 24.58
C GLY A 7 33.37 -17.82 24.38
N VAL A 8 32.84 -18.84 25.05
CA VAL A 8 31.40 -19.17 24.96
C VAL A 8 30.52 -18.11 25.63
N GLU A 9 30.96 -17.47 26.71
CA GLU A 9 30.21 -16.37 27.33
C GLU A 9 30.09 -15.16 26.41
N LEU A 10 31.16 -14.81 25.67
CA LEU A 10 31.13 -13.73 24.69
C LEU A 10 30.25 -14.06 23.48
N GLU A 11 30.28 -15.30 22.98
CA GLU A 11 29.42 -15.70 21.86
C GLU A 11 27.94 -15.72 22.26
N VAL A 12 27.61 -16.21 23.46
CA VAL A 12 26.24 -16.17 23.97
C VAL A 12 25.76 -14.74 24.16
N LEU A 13 26.62 -13.85 24.69
CA LEU A 13 26.30 -12.43 24.84
C LEU A 13 26.07 -11.77 23.46
N LEU A 14 26.89 -12.08 22.47
CA LEU A 14 26.74 -11.58 21.10
C LEU A 14 25.42 -12.02 20.47
N VAL A 15 25.06 -13.30 20.61
CA VAL A 15 23.80 -13.85 20.08
C VAL A 15 22.59 -13.21 20.76
N LEU A 16 22.65 -12.98 22.08
CA LEU A 16 21.59 -12.29 22.81
C LEU A 16 21.43 -10.83 22.36
N VAL A 17 22.54 -10.10 22.19
CA VAL A 17 22.50 -8.71 21.72
C VAL A 17 21.95 -8.63 20.30
N LEU A 18 22.38 -9.53 19.41
CA LEU A 18 21.84 -9.59 18.05
C LEU A 18 20.35 -9.96 18.05
N GLY A 19 19.93 -10.94 18.86
CA GLY A 19 18.53 -11.33 18.99
C GLY A 19 17.64 -10.16 19.44
N VAL A 20 18.06 -9.43 20.47
CA VAL A 20 17.34 -8.23 20.95
C VAL A 20 17.31 -7.16 19.86
N PHE A 21 18.42 -6.94 19.14
CA PHE A 21 18.48 -5.99 18.04
C PHE A 21 17.48 -6.33 16.92
N PHE A 22 17.43 -7.59 16.48
CA PHE A 22 16.50 -8.03 15.43
C PHE A 22 15.03 -7.87 15.85
N VAL A 23 14.67 -8.24 17.08
CA VAL A 23 13.30 -8.04 17.61
C VAL A 23 12.90 -6.57 17.62
N ASN A 24 13.81 -5.69 18.07
CA ASN A 24 13.56 -4.24 18.09
C ASN A 24 13.42 -3.64 16.67
N VAL A 25 14.15 -4.16 15.69
CA VAL A 25 14.04 -3.74 14.28
C VAL A 25 12.71 -4.18 13.68
N GLU A 26 12.28 -5.43 13.93
CA GLU A 26 11.00 -5.92 13.44
C GLU A 26 9.82 -5.15 14.02
N GLU A 27 9.78 -4.92 15.34
CA GLU A 27 8.71 -4.13 15.96
C GLU A 27 8.65 -2.71 15.37
N ARG A 28 9.81 -2.05 15.20
CA ARG A 28 9.87 -0.70 14.60
C ARG A 28 9.43 -0.71 13.14
N MET A 29 9.84 -1.70 12.36
CA MET A 29 9.41 -1.86 10.97
C MET A 29 7.91 -2.15 10.87
N GLN A 30 7.36 -2.97 11.76
CA GLN A 30 5.93 -3.26 11.82
C GLN A 30 5.11 -2.03 12.23
N VAL A 31 5.59 -1.22 13.18
CA VAL A 31 4.94 0.03 13.60
C VAL A 31 5.00 1.07 12.49
N ILE A 32 6.12 1.24 11.79
CA ILE A 32 6.22 2.15 10.64
C ILE A 32 5.29 1.67 9.51
N ARG A 33 5.30 0.36 9.23
CA ARG A 33 4.41 -0.25 8.24
C ARG A 33 2.94 -0.06 8.59
N ARG A 34 2.55 -0.16 9.86
CA ARG A 34 1.16 0.07 10.33
C ARG A 34 0.78 1.55 10.45
N SER A 35 1.71 2.43 10.79
CA SER A 35 1.45 3.85 11.04
C SER A 35 1.51 4.72 9.80
N HIS A 36 1.79 4.14 8.63
CA HIS A 36 1.86 4.88 7.38
C HIS A 36 0.50 5.54 7.09
N PRO A 37 0.40 6.88 6.99
CA PRO A 37 -0.88 7.60 6.85
C PRO A 37 -1.74 7.12 5.67
N MET A 38 -1.13 6.56 4.63
CA MET A 38 -1.83 5.93 3.51
C MET A 38 -2.68 4.73 3.97
N ARG A 39 -2.20 3.87 4.87
CA ARG A 39 -2.97 2.73 5.38
C ARG A 39 -4.26 3.15 6.04
N ARG A 40 -4.28 4.24 6.80
CA ARG A 40 -5.52 4.73 7.42
C ARG A 40 -6.56 5.23 6.40
N VAL A 41 -6.10 5.76 5.27
CA VAL A 41 -6.99 6.16 4.16
C VAL A 41 -7.52 4.93 3.44
N ILE A 42 -6.65 3.94 3.23
CA ILE A 42 -6.95 2.67 2.58
C ILE A 42 -7.90 1.81 3.43
N ASP A 43 -7.62 1.69 4.72
CA ASP A 43 -8.45 0.99 5.71
C ASP A 43 -9.83 1.64 5.76
N ARG A 44 -9.93 2.98 5.71
CA ARG A 44 -11.23 3.67 5.61
C ARG A 44 -11.96 3.37 4.30
N VAL A 45 -11.26 3.35 3.18
CA VAL A 45 -11.84 3.00 1.87
C VAL A 45 -12.32 1.53 1.86
N ASN A 46 -11.63 0.63 2.56
CA ASN A 46 -11.97 -0.79 2.64
C ASN A 46 -13.01 -1.12 3.73
N GLU A 47 -13.00 -0.43 4.88
CA GLU A 47 -13.94 -0.64 5.99
C GLU A 47 -15.37 -0.18 5.63
N ASP A 48 -15.51 0.86 4.81
CA ASP A 48 -16.81 1.50 4.58
C ASP A 48 -17.65 0.89 3.43
N GLY A 49 -17.13 -0.04 2.61
CA GLY A 49 -17.96 -0.53 1.48
C GLY A 49 -17.59 -1.83 0.74
N GLY A 50 -16.78 -2.71 1.34
CA GLY A 50 -16.51 -4.03 0.74
C GLY A 50 -15.52 -4.00 -0.43
N PRO A 51 -15.39 -5.11 -1.19
CA PRO A 51 -14.33 -5.28 -2.18
C PRO A 51 -14.40 -4.20 -3.27
N SER A 52 -13.29 -3.49 -3.46
CA SER A 52 -13.17 -2.43 -4.47
C SER A 52 -12.70 -2.98 -5.81
N LEU A 53 -13.37 -2.59 -6.90
CA LEU A 53 -12.95 -2.90 -8.25
C LEU A 53 -11.81 -1.94 -8.66
N GLY A 54 -10.62 -2.50 -8.89
CA GLY A 54 -9.47 -1.76 -9.42
C GLY A 54 -9.54 -1.63 -10.94
N LEU A 55 -9.56 -0.40 -11.46
CA LEU A 55 -9.49 -0.10 -12.90
C LEU A 55 -8.16 0.58 -13.23
N VAL A 56 -7.37 -0.02 -14.10
CA VAL A 56 -6.13 0.58 -14.61
C VAL A 56 -6.35 0.95 -16.06
N MET A 57 -6.26 2.23 -16.38
CA MET A 57 -6.48 2.78 -17.72
C MET A 57 -5.16 3.28 -18.30
N ASP A 58 -4.88 2.98 -19.57
CA ASP A 58 -3.63 3.37 -20.25
C ASP A 58 -3.85 4.46 -21.30
N TYR A 59 -5.11 4.81 -21.60
CA TYR A 59 -5.43 5.80 -22.61
C TYR A 59 -6.28 6.96 -22.03
N PRO A 60 -5.81 8.22 -22.11
CA PRO A 60 -6.49 9.36 -21.49
C PRO A 60 -7.94 9.59 -21.92
N HIS A 61 -8.31 9.14 -23.11
CA HIS A 61 -9.69 9.23 -23.59
C HIS A 61 -10.64 8.27 -22.85
N GLU A 62 -10.13 7.17 -22.27
CA GLU A 62 -10.93 6.25 -21.45
C GLU A 62 -11.32 6.91 -20.12
N GLU A 63 -10.37 7.60 -19.46
CA GLU A 63 -10.66 8.37 -18.25
C GLU A 63 -11.65 9.51 -18.55
N LEU A 64 -11.45 10.23 -19.65
CA LEU A 64 -12.37 11.31 -20.04
C LEU A 64 -13.78 10.79 -20.33
N ALA A 65 -13.91 9.63 -21.00
CA ALA A 65 -15.20 9.00 -21.23
C ALA A 65 -15.84 8.55 -19.92
N LEU A 66 -15.07 7.93 -19.02
CA LEU A 66 -15.56 7.49 -17.72
C LEU A 66 -16.04 8.68 -16.87
N ARG A 67 -15.24 9.75 -16.79
CA ARG A 67 -15.60 10.95 -16.02
C ARG A 67 -16.75 11.73 -16.65
N GLY A 68 -16.79 11.81 -17.99
CA GLY A 68 -17.85 12.49 -18.74
C GLY A 68 -19.18 11.74 -18.74
N SER A 69 -19.17 10.42 -18.53
CA SER A 69 -20.38 9.60 -18.48
C SER A 69 -21.27 9.87 -17.26
N GLY A 70 -20.70 10.41 -16.18
CA GLY A 70 -21.39 10.55 -14.89
C GLY A 70 -21.63 9.22 -14.17
N PHE A 71 -21.12 8.09 -14.66
CA PHE A 71 -21.28 6.79 -14.01
C PHE A 71 -20.47 6.64 -12.73
N VAL A 72 -19.36 7.37 -12.62
CA VAL A 72 -18.55 7.38 -11.41
C VAL A 72 -19.03 8.51 -10.51
N VAL A 73 -19.58 8.13 -9.36
CA VAL A 73 -19.85 9.05 -8.26
C VAL A 73 -18.59 9.12 -7.39
N PRO A 74 -17.89 10.26 -7.28
CA PRO A 74 -16.71 10.37 -6.43
C PRO A 74 -17.06 10.12 -4.96
N ASN A 75 -16.15 9.50 -4.21
CA ASN A 75 -16.33 9.37 -2.77
C ASN A 75 -16.36 10.78 -2.13
N PRO A 76 -17.34 11.09 -1.27
CA PRO A 76 -17.54 12.43 -0.73
C PRO A 76 -16.42 12.87 0.23
N ASP A 77 -15.79 11.91 0.93
CA ASP A 77 -14.77 12.19 1.94
C ASP A 77 -13.36 12.13 1.37
N THR A 78 -13.12 11.21 0.44
CA THR A 78 -11.80 11.00 -0.17
C THR A 78 -11.94 10.68 -1.66
N PRO A 79 -12.12 11.69 -2.53
CA PRO A 79 -12.36 11.48 -3.96
C PRO A 79 -11.11 11.01 -4.72
N TRP A 80 -9.91 11.20 -4.16
CA TRP A 80 -8.65 10.73 -4.73
C TRP A 80 -7.54 10.61 -3.68
N ILE A 81 -6.54 9.78 -3.99
CA ILE A 81 -5.28 9.65 -3.26
C ILE A 81 -4.10 9.66 -4.24
N GLU A 82 -2.99 10.27 -3.85
CA GLU A 82 -1.75 10.21 -4.62
C GLU A 82 -0.81 9.17 -4.02
N LEU A 83 -0.44 8.16 -4.81
CA LEU A 83 0.47 7.08 -4.42
C LEU A 83 1.53 6.93 -5.50
N ALA A 84 2.81 6.91 -5.11
CA ALA A 84 3.95 6.73 -6.02
C ALA A 84 3.92 7.66 -7.26
N GLY A 85 3.47 8.92 -7.07
CA GLY A 85 3.38 9.91 -8.15
C GLY A 85 2.21 9.70 -9.13
N ARG A 86 1.23 8.87 -8.76
CA ARG A 86 0.01 8.59 -9.53
C ARG A 86 -1.21 8.98 -8.70
N ARG A 87 -2.24 9.50 -9.37
CA ARG A 87 -3.51 9.83 -8.74
C ARG A 87 -4.50 8.69 -8.95
N PHE A 88 -4.91 8.08 -7.85
CA PHE A 88 -5.95 7.08 -7.78
C PHE A 88 -7.25 7.80 -7.42
N HIS A 89 -8.27 7.64 -8.24
CA HIS A 89 -9.59 8.19 -8.02
C HIS A 89 -10.47 7.15 -7.35
N ILE A 90 -11.20 7.56 -6.31
CA ILE A 90 -12.02 6.67 -5.50
C ILE A 90 -13.48 7.11 -5.65
N GLY A 91 -14.36 6.15 -5.90
CA GLY A 91 -15.77 6.41 -6.08
C GLY A 91 -16.61 5.15 -6.15
N ASN A 92 -17.80 5.31 -6.72
CA ASN A 92 -18.79 4.26 -6.85
C ASN A 92 -19.35 4.23 -8.28
N ILE A 93 -19.52 3.03 -8.83
CA ILE A 93 -20.24 2.79 -10.08
C ILE A 93 -21.37 1.80 -9.78
N ASN A 94 -22.62 2.22 -9.94
CA ASN A 94 -23.81 1.38 -9.75
C ASN A 94 -23.85 0.60 -8.41
N GLY A 95 -23.41 1.23 -7.32
CA GLY A 95 -23.38 0.63 -5.99
C GLY A 95 -22.09 -0.14 -5.68
N ALA A 96 -21.20 -0.37 -6.65
CA ALA A 96 -19.91 -1.00 -6.42
C ALA A 96 -18.80 0.05 -6.18
N ASN A 97 -17.96 -0.19 -5.17
CA ASN A 97 -16.77 0.62 -4.93
C ASN A 97 -15.76 0.44 -6.06
N VAL A 98 -15.23 1.55 -6.57
CA VAL A 98 -14.28 1.57 -7.67
C VAL A 98 -13.12 2.47 -7.32
N ILE A 99 -11.91 1.97 -7.59
CA ILE A 99 -10.68 2.74 -7.54
C ILE A 99 -10.07 2.67 -8.93
N TYR A 100 -9.85 3.81 -9.56
CA TYR A 100 -9.26 3.86 -10.89
C TYR A 100 -8.02 4.74 -10.97
N VAL A 101 -7.09 4.37 -11.85
CA VAL A 101 -5.82 5.09 -12.03
C VAL A 101 -5.42 5.11 -13.50
N MET A 102 -4.89 6.24 -13.94
CA MET A 102 -4.26 6.37 -15.24
C MET A 102 -2.79 5.94 -15.17
N THR A 103 -2.39 5.02 -16.04
CA THR A 103 -0.96 4.79 -16.33
C THR A 103 -0.47 5.93 -17.21
N ARG A 104 0.59 6.61 -16.77
CA ARG A 104 1.32 7.54 -17.65
C ARG A 104 1.90 6.72 -18.82
N GLU A 105 1.97 7.35 -19.99
CA GLU A 105 2.38 6.95 -21.36
C GLU A 105 3.53 5.91 -21.60
N GLN A 106 4.00 5.15 -20.61
CA GLN A 106 5.02 4.12 -20.79
C GLN A 106 4.66 2.82 -20.03
N THR A 107 4.38 1.79 -20.82
CA THR A 107 3.87 0.44 -20.49
C THR A 107 4.75 -0.41 -19.57
N THR A 108 5.92 0.06 -19.13
CA THR A 108 6.73 -0.62 -18.10
C THR A 108 6.10 -0.51 -16.70
N ASN A 109 5.11 0.38 -16.52
CA ASN A 109 4.55 0.76 -15.23
C ASN A 109 3.27 0.03 -14.81
N ALA A 110 2.70 -0.86 -15.64
CA ALA A 110 1.45 -1.52 -15.30
C ALA A 110 1.61 -2.52 -14.13
N SER A 111 2.70 -3.31 -14.09
CA SER A 111 2.93 -4.27 -13.00
C SER A 111 3.22 -3.60 -11.66
N LEU A 112 3.97 -2.49 -11.66
CA LEU A 112 4.19 -1.65 -10.49
C LEU A 112 2.89 -0.96 -10.05
N THR A 113 2.05 -0.52 -10.99
CA THR A 113 0.74 0.07 -10.66
C THR A 113 -0.20 -0.96 -10.06
N VAL A 114 -0.19 -2.20 -10.56
CA VAL A 114 -0.96 -3.32 -9.97
C VAL A 114 -0.42 -3.68 -8.59
N GLN A 115 0.90 -3.76 -8.38
CA GLN A 115 1.46 -3.99 -7.04
C GLN A 115 1.09 -2.87 -6.06
N VAL A 116 1.17 -1.61 -6.50
CA VAL A 116 0.75 -0.45 -5.70
C VAL A 116 -0.76 -0.42 -5.45
N LEU A 117 -1.57 -1.09 -6.28
CA LEU A 117 -3.02 -1.24 -6.10
C LEU A 117 -3.39 -2.45 -5.25
N LEU A 118 -2.65 -3.56 -5.33
CA LEU A 118 -2.90 -4.76 -4.53
C LEU A 118 -2.40 -4.61 -3.10
N ASP A 119 -1.16 -4.16 -2.89
CA ASP A 119 -0.54 -4.05 -1.56
C ASP A 119 -1.37 -3.28 -0.50
N PRO A 120 -2.15 -2.26 -0.88
CA PRO A 120 -3.02 -1.57 0.05
C PRO A 120 -4.48 -2.07 0.01
N PHE A 121 -5.04 -2.36 -1.16
CA PHE A 121 -6.50 -2.49 -1.31
C PHE A 121 -7.02 -3.94 -1.38
N VAL A 122 -6.14 -4.95 -1.51
CA VAL A 122 -6.49 -6.38 -1.59
C VAL A 122 -5.81 -7.18 -0.49
#